data_AF-A0A9E3ZX91-F1
#
_entry.id   AF-A0A9E3ZX91-F1
#
_cell.length_a   1.000
_cell.length_b   1.000
_cell.length_c   1.000
_cell.angle_alpha   90.00
_cell.angle_beta   90.00
_cell.angle_gamma   90.00
#
_symmetry.space_group_name_H-M   'P 1'
#
loop_
_entity.id
_entity.type
_entity.pdbx_description
1 polymer ?
#
loop_
_entity_poly.entity_id
_entity_poly.type
_entity_poly.pdbx_seq_one_letter_code
_entity_poly.pdbx_strand_id
1 'polypeptide(L)' 'MTSAQDRPYLFHAFEVSYFSAKVRPALRYKRLWYDEVHADYRLIRERTGLAGTGWEGVLAHEPRHRVAKRGYRLVLADD' A
#
# COMPACT_ATOMS: atom_id res chain seq x y z
N MET A 1 -30.38 6.74 9.61
CA MET A 1 -29.74 5.69 10.41
C MET A 1 -28.89 4.86 9.47
N THR A 2 -27.57 5.07 9.46
CA THR A 2 -26.65 4.24 8.69
C THR A 2 -26.67 2.85 9.31
N SER A 3 -27.01 1.81 8.55
CA SER A 3 -26.94 0.44 9.06
C SER A 3 -25.51 0.20 9.54
N ALA A 4 -25.36 -0.24 10.80
CA ALA A 4 -24.09 -0.77 11.26
C ALA A 4 -23.78 -1.97 10.37
N GLN A 5 -22.66 -1.91 9.67
CA GLN A 5 -22.24 -2.99 8.80
C GLN A 5 -21.84 -4.18 9.67
N ASP A 6 -22.41 -5.37 9.46
CA ASP A 6 -22.13 -6.56 10.28
C ASP A 6 -20.73 -7.16 10.00
N ARG A 7 -20.05 -6.68 8.95
CA ARG A 7 -18.73 -7.15 8.53
C ARG A 7 -17.87 -6.00 7.98
N PRO A 8 -16.54 -6.08 8.17
CA PRO A 8 -15.62 -5.10 7.58
C PRO A 8 -15.59 -5.23 6.05
N TYR A 9 -15.28 -4.11 5.37
CA TYR A 9 -14.90 -4.16 3.96
C TYR A 9 -13.57 -4.90 3.79
N LEU A 10 -13.42 -5.63 2.69
CA LEU A 10 -12.13 -6.23 2.33
C LEU A 10 -11.35 -5.28 1.43
N PHE A 11 -10.16 -4.89 1.88
CA PHE A 11 -9.22 -4.10 1.11
C PHE A 11 -8.05 -4.98 0.65
N HIS A 12 -8.09 -5.42 -0.61
CA HIS A 12 -6.97 -6.15 -1.20
C HIS A 12 -5.84 -5.19 -1.55
N ALA A 13 -4.71 -5.34 -0.88
CA ALA A 13 -3.62 -4.40 -0.94
C ALA A 13 -2.28 -5.07 -1.14
N PHE A 14 -1.31 -4.30 -1.62
CA PHE A 14 0.06 -4.72 -1.69
C PHE A 14 0.94 -3.71 -0.96
N GLU A 15 1.85 -4.20 -0.13
CA GLU A 15 2.61 -3.38 0.82
C GLU A 15 3.37 -2.25 0.11
N VAL A 16 4.03 -2.59 -1.00
CA VAL A 16 4.83 -1.64 -1.80
C VAL A 16 4.05 -0.96 -2.94
N SER A 17 2.74 -1.24 -3.08
CA SER A 17 1.94 -0.61 -4.13
C SER A 17 1.62 0.84 -3.79
N TYR A 18 2.05 1.74 -4.67
CA TYR A 18 1.69 3.16 -4.63
C TYR A 18 0.16 3.38 -4.64
N PHE A 19 -0.60 2.53 -5.33
CA PHE A 19 -2.07 2.61 -5.38
C PHE A 19 -2.69 2.27 -4.02
N SER A 20 -2.24 1.19 -3.38
CA SER A 20 -2.73 0.80 -2.06
C SER A 20 -2.39 1.86 -1.00
N ALA A 21 -1.21 2.47 -1.09
CA ALA A 21 -0.81 3.54 -0.18
C ALA A 21 -1.73 4.78 -0.23
N LYS A 22 -2.30 5.12 -1.39
CA LYS A 22 -3.26 6.23 -1.52
C LYS A 22 -4.62 5.93 -0.90
N VAL A 23 -5.03 4.67 -0.90
CA VAL A 23 -6.36 4.27 -0.42
C VAL A 23 -6.40 4.23 1.11
N ARG A 24 -5.31 3.82 1.79
CA ARG A 24 -5.26 3.71 3.27
C ARG A 24 -5.65 5.02 4.00
N PRO A 25 -5.12 6.21 3.65
CA PRO A 25 -5.55 7.46 4.24
C PRO A 25 -7.04 7.77 4.01
N ALA A 26 -7.58 7.43 2.84
CA ALA A 26 -8.98 7.66 2.51
C ALA A 26 -9.92 6.78 3.34
N LEU A 27 -9.58 5.50 3.54
CA LEU A 27 -10.33 4.59 4.41
C LEU A 27 -10.35 5.09 5.86
N ARG A 28 -9.19 5.54 6.36
CA ARG A 28 -9.05 6.15 7.69
C ARG A 28 -9.87 7.43 7.82
N TYR A 29 -9.79 8.34 6.85
CA TYR A 29 -10.53 9.61 6.85
C TYR A 29 -12.05 9.38 6.91
N LYS A 30 -12.53 8.40 6.16
CA LYS A 30 -13.96 8.02 6.11
C LYS A 30 -14.41 7.17 7.31
N ARG A 31 -13.51 6.82 8.23
CA ARG A 31 -13.78 5.94 9.39
C ARG A 31 -14.46 4.63 8.98
N LEU A 32 -14.03 4.05 7.86
CA LEU A 32 -14.58 2.79 7.38
C LEU A 32 -14.00 1.64 8.22
N TRP A 33 -14.85 0.68 8.57
CA TRP A 33 -14.41 -0.58 9.14
C TRP A 33 -13.94 -1.50 8.01
N TYR A 34 -12.65 -1.84 8.00
CA TYR A 34 -12.06 -2.68 6.96
C TYR A 34 -10.99 -3.61 7.50
N ASP A 35 -10.84 -4.75 6.82
CA ASP A 35 -9.72 -5.67 6.96
C ASP A 35 -8.84 -5.57 5.71
N GLU A 36 -7.54 -5.45 5.91
CA GLU A 36 -6.57 -5.40 4.81
C GLU A 36 -6.03 -6.80 4.52
N VAL A 37 -6.25 -7.25 3.28
CA VAL A 37 -5.72 -8.53 2.79
C VAL A 37 -4.49 -8.23 1.96
N HIS A 38 -3.32 -8.55 2.51
CA HIS A 38 -2.05 -8.39 1.80
C HIS A 38 -1.87 -9.48 0.76
N ALA A 39 -1.52 -9.06 -0.46
CA ALA A 39 -1.11 -9.98 -1.51
C ALA A 39 0.24 -10.62 -1.17
N ASP A 40 0.30 -11.95 -1.24
CA ASP A 40 1.55 -12.70 -1.10
C ASP A 40 2.37 -12.60 -2.38
N TYR A 41 3.40 -11.76 -2.35
CA TYR A 41 4.32 -11.60 -3.47
C TYR A 41 5.02 -12.90 -3.87
N ARG A 42 5.35 -13.78 -2.90
CA ARG A 42 6.05 -15.03 -3.20
C ARG A 42 5.17 -15.95 -4.02
N LEU A 43 3.91 -16.07 -3.62
CA LEU A 43 2.91 -16.85 -4.34
C LEU A 43 2.62 -16.28 -5.72
N ILE A 44 2.51 -14.95 -5.85
CA ILE A 44 2.33 -14.30 -7.15
C ILE A 44 3.53 -14.57 -8.06
N ARG A 45 4.75 -14.37 -7.56
CA ARG A 45 5.97 -14.64 -8.33
C ARG A 45 6.09 -16.10 -8.75
N GLU A 46 5.78 -17.04 -7.86
CA GLU A 46 5.79 -18.48 -8.16
C GLU A 46 4.79 -18.81 -9.27
N ARG A 47 3.57 -18.27 -9.19
CA ARG A 47 2.48 -18.60 -10.12
C ARG A 47 2.55 -17.88 -11.46
N THR A 48 3.06 -16.66 -11.49
CA THR A 48 3.06 -15.83 -12.71
C THR A 48 4.44 -15.65 -13.30
N GLY A 49 5.51 -16.05 -12.58
CA GLY A 49 6.88 -15.68 -12.92
C GLY A 49 7.11 -14.16 -12.91
N LEU A 50 6.11 -13.37 -12.51
CA LEU A 50 5.96 -11.93 -12.78
C LEU A 50 6.00 -11.57 -14.27
N ALA A 51 5.91 -12.56 -15.16
CA ALA A 51 6.08 -12.41 -16.59
C ALA A 51 4.96 -11.54 -17.17
N GLY A 52 5.37 -10.43 -17.81
CA GLY A 52 4.45 -9.50 -18.45
C GLY A 52 3.90 -8.41 -17.53
N THR A 53 4.42 -8.32 -16.29
CA THR A 53 4.07 -7.21 -15.38
C THR A 53 4.90 -5.94 -15.65
N GLY A 54 6.03 -6.07 -16.36
CA GLY A 54 6.97 -4.98 -16.61
C GLY A 54 7.85 -4.63 -15.40
N TRP A 55 7.75 -5.40 -14.31
CA TRP A 55 8.50 -5.19 -13.06
C TRP A 55 9.82 -5.97 -13.01
N GLU A 56 10.11 -6.80 -14.01
CA GLU A 56 11.31 -7.63 -14.10
C GLU A 56 12.59 -6.79 -13.95
N GLY A 57 12.62 -5.61 -14.60
CA GLY A 57 13.76 -4.69 -14.51
C GLY A 57 13.89 -3.96 -13.17
N VAL A 58 12.78 -3.69 -12.48
CA VAL A 58 12.78 -3.03 -11.16
C VAL A 58 13.23 -4.02 -10.08
N LEU A 59 12.85 -5.29 -10.20
CA LEU A 59 13.18 -6.34 -9.22
C LEU A 59 14.58 -6.89 -9.39
N ALA A 60 15.17 -6.79 -10.59
CA ALA A 60 16.58 -7.06 -10.83
C ALA A 60 17.50 -5.87 -10.49
N HIS A 61 16.93 -4.72 -10.13
CA HIS A 61 17.70 -3.51 -9.86
C HIS A 61 18.35 -3.55 -8.48
N GLU A 62 19.68 -3.68 -8.44
CA GLU A 62 20.45 -3.40 -7.23
C GLU A 62 20.47 -1.87 -6.98
N PRO A 63 19.91 -1.38 -5.86
CA PRO A 63 19.84 0.06 -5.62
C PRO A 63 21.25 0.63 -5.38
N ARG A 64 21.75 1.43 -6.33
CA ARG A 64 23.05 2.11 -6.22
C ARG A 64 23.08 3.24 -5.18
N HIS A 65 21.92 3.79 -4.84
CA HIS A 65 21.79 4.89 -3.89
C HIS A 65 20.82 4.50 -2.78
N ARG A 66 21.34 4.36 -1.55
CA ARG A 66 20.51 4.14 -0.36
C ARG A 66 19.98 5.48 0.14
N VAL A 67 18.67 5.68 0.05
CA VAL A 67 18.01 6.87 0.59
C VAL A 67 17.79 6.68 2.09
N ALA A 68 18.40 7.53 2.91
CA ALA A 68 18.17 7.56 4.36
C ALA A 68 17.06 8.56 4.71
N LYS A 69 16.14 8.17 5.59
CA LYS A 69 15.08 9.05 6.07
C LYS A 69 15.65 10.06 7.06
N ARG A 70 15.71 11.33 6.67
CA ARG A 70 16.03 12.46 7.56
C ARG A 70 14.71 13.09 8.00
N GLY A 71 14.51 13.23 9.31
CA GLY A 71 13.23 13.64 9.89
C GLY A 71 12.72 14.96 9.33
N TYR A 72 11.47 14.97 8.86
CA TYR A 72 10.76 16.21 8.49
C TYR A 72 10.04 16.73 9.75
N ARG A 73 10.33 17.98 10.15
CA ARG A 73 9.60 18.67 11.21
C ARG A 73 8.35 19.28 10.56
N LEU A 74 7.17 18.80 10.95
CA LEU A 74 5.91 19.47 10.65
C LEU A 74 5.78 20.65 11.60
N VAL A 75 5.67 21.86 11.06
CA VAL A 75 5.30 23.07 11.80
C VAL A 75 3.89 23.46 11.38
N LEU A 76 3.08 23.93 12.34
CA LEU A 76 1.77 24.50 12.04
C LEU A 76 1.98 25.82 11.28
N ALA A 77 1.11 26.12 10.32
CA ALA A 77 1.05 27.44 9.73
C ALA A 77 0.38 28.35 10.76
N ASP A 78 1.03 29.45 11.14
CA ASP A 78 0.42 30.48 11.99
C ASP A 78 -0.67 31.22 11.18
N ASP A 79 -1.80 31.52 11.83
CA ASP A 79 -2.97 32.24 11.28
C ASP A 79 -2.68 33.72 10.93
#